data_AF-A0A7C3UGX9-F1
#
_entry.id   AF-A0A7C3UGX9-F1
#
_cell.length_a   1.000
_cell.length_b   1.000
_cell.length_c   1.000
_cell.angle_alpha   90.00
_cell.angle_beta   90.00
_cell.angle_gamma   90.00
#
_symmetry.space_group_name_H-M   'P 1'
#
loop_
_entity.id
_entity.type
_entity.pdbx_description
1 polymer ?
#
loop_
_entity_poly.entity_id
_entity_poly.type
_entity_poly.pdbx_seq_one_letter_code
_entity_poly.pdbx_strand_id
1 'polypeptide(L)'
;MSPKMAKTLVDVCNELPFVNWDRYIDLGSTVLIFGWIDRKQDNYKDFVSVEVNSRGQVQYTTSSAEYSEEIAEIYAAYGRLPRGSHESCQRVEDNELLKGIRHFIKIRDRQQS
;
A
#
# COMPACT_ATOMS: atom_id res chain seq x y z
N MET A 1 9.49 -2.15 19.06
CA MET A 1 8.08 -2.54 18.85
C MET A 1 7.49 -3.05 20.15
N SER A 2 6.33 -2.51 20.56
CA SER A 2 5.59 -3.01 21.74
C SER A 2 4.72 -4.23 21.39
N PRO A 3 4.31 -5.07 22.37
CA PRO A 3 3.40 -6.18 22.12
C PRO A 3 2.07 -5.76 21.48
N LYS A 4 1.54 -4.59 21.85
CA LYS A 4 0.34 -4.01 21.24
C LYS A 4 0.55 -3.73 19.74
N MET A 5 1.67 -3.10 19.40
CA MET A 5 2.01 -2.82 18.00
C MET A 5 2.21 -4.10 17.20
N ALA A 6 2.92 -5.08 17.77
CA ALA A 6 3.12 -6.38 17.12
C ALA A 6 1.78 -7.07 16.82
N LYS A 7 0.85 -7.08 17.79
CA LYS A 7 -0.49 -7.61 17.57
C LYS A 7 -1.23 -6.86 16.47
N THR A 8 -1.24 -5.52 16.52
CA THR A 8 -1.89 -4.71 15.48
C THR A 8 -1.29 -4.97 14.10
N LEU A 9 0.03 -5.09 14.00
CA LEU A 9 0.73 -5.39 12.75
C LEU A 9 0.32 -6.75 12.18
N VAL A 10 0.25 -7.79 13.02
CA VAL A 10 -0.23 -9.11 12.62
C VAL A 10 -1.68 -9.05 12.14
N ASP A 11 -2.55 -8.35 12.86
CA ASP A 11 -3.96 -8.21 12.49
C ASP A 11 -4.09 -7.53 11.11
N VAL A 12 -3.47 -6.35 10.90
CA VAL A 12 -3.59 -5.59 9.63
C VAL A 12 -2.97 -6.30 8.42
N CYS A 13 -1.97 -7.14 8.64
CA CYS A 13 -1.40 -7.97 7.57
C CYS A 13 -2.36 -9.09 7.16
N ASN A 14 -3.00 -9.74 8.14
CA ASN A 14 -3.96 -10.82 7.90
C ASN A 14 -5.30 -10.31 7.34
N GLU A 15 -5.63 -9.04 7.58
CA GLU A 15 -6.78 -8.36 6.97
C GLU A 15 -6.65 -8.22 5.44
N LEU A 16 -5.42 -8.27 4.89
CA LEU A 16 -5.12 -8.20 3.46
C LEU A 16 -4.51 -9.52 2.95
N PRO A 17 -5.30 -10.61 2.80
CA PRO A 17 -4.77 -11.94 2.48
C PRO A 17 -4.17 -12.06 1.07
N PHE A 18 -4.41 -11.07 0.19
CA PHE A 18 -3.85 -11.00 -1.15
C PHE A 18 -2.51 -10.26 -1.22
N VAL A 19 -1.99 -9.76 -0.10
CA VAL A 19 -0.67 -9.12 -0.01
C VAL A 19 0.36 -10.11 0.51
N ASN A 20 1.46 -10.26 -0.23
CA ASN A 20 2.63 -11.02 0.20
C ASN A 20 3.55 -10.11 1.03
N TRP A 21 3.58 -10.27 2.35
CA TRP A 21 4.43 -9.48 3.26
C TRP A 21 5.87 -10.04 3.35
N ASP A 22 6.89 -9.18 3.43
CA ASP A 22 8.32 -9.59 3.45
C ASP A 22 9.12 -8.92 4.58
N ARG A 23 9.28 -7.61 4.54
CA ARG A 23 10.20 -6.87 5.44
C ARG A 23 9.47 -5.86 6.27
N TYR A 24 10.00 -5.58 7.46
CA TYR A 24 9.54 -4.47 8.29
C TYR A 24 10.73 -3.67 8.85
N ILE A 25 10.47 -2.42 9.22
CA ILE A 25 11.38 -1.52 9.91
C ILE A 25 10.71 -1.07 11.21
N ASP A 26 11.42 -1.23 12.32
CA ASP A 26 10.99 -0.76 13.64
C ASP A 26 11.71 0.56 13.97
N LEU A 27 10.96 1.65 13.96
CA LEU A 27 11.43 3.00 14.29
C LEU A 27 11.17 3.36 15.77
N GLY A 28 10.86 2.37 16.61
CA GLY A 28 10.56 2.55 18.03
C GLY A 28 9.12 2.98 18.29
N SER A 29 8.74 4.20 17.86
CA SER A 29 7.36 4.70 18.00
C SER A 29 6.43 4.26 16.88
N THR A 30 6.98 3.67 15.82
CA THR A 30 6.29 3.31 14.59
C THR A 30 6.93 2.06 13.99
N VAL A 31 6.14 1.15 13.45
CA VAL A 31 6.63 0.03 12.64
C VAL A 31 6.05 0.16 11.23
N LEU A 32 6.91 0.07 10.22
CA LEU A 32 6.52 -0.01 8.82
C LEU A 32 6.72 -1.44 8.35
N ILE A 33 5.75 -2.01 7.64
CA ILE A 33 5.86 -3.30 6.97
C ILE A 33 5.63 -3.12 5.47
N PHE A 34 6.38 -3.88 4.68
CA PHE A 34 6.38 -3.84 3.23
C PHE A 34 5.99 -5.20 2.67
N GLY A 35 5.12 -5.17 1.68
CA GLY A 35 4.68 -6.34 0.93
C GLY A 35 4.42 -5.97 -0.53
N TRP A 36 3.93 -6.95 -1.28
CA TRP A 36 3.52 -6.74 -2.66
C TRP A 36 2.32 -7.59 -3.05
N ILE A 37 1.62 -7.13 -4.08
CA ILE A 37 0.57 -7.86 -4.79
C ILE A 37 1.14 -8.27 -6.14
N ASP A 38 1.01 -9.55 -6.49
CA ASP A 38 1.40 -10.04 -7.81
C ASP A 38 0.35 -9.61 -8.83
N ARG A 39 0.78 -8.91 -9.89
CA ARG A 39 -0.12 -8.51 -10.98
C ARG A 39 -0.32 -9.68 -11.93
N LYS A 40 -1.55 -9.85 -12.41
CA LYS A 40 -1.88 -10.96 -13.32
C LYS A 40 -1.45 -10.69 -14.76
N GLN A 41 -1.34 -9.41 -15.12
CA GLN A 41 -1.19 -8.96 -16.50
C GLN A 41 0.28 -8.81 -16.91
N ASP A 42 1.20 -8.63 -15.97
CA ASP A 42 2.63 -8.46 -16.22
C ASP A 42 3.48 -9.00 -15.05
N ASN A 43 4.80 -9.03 -15.23
CA ASN A 43 5.75 -9.44 -14.18
C ASN A 43 6.00 -8.33 -13.14
N TYR A 44 5.24 -7.23 -13.18
CA TYR A 44 5.38 -6.15 -12.23
C TYR A 44 4.63 -6.48 -10.94
N LYS A 45 5.04 -5.83 -9.86
CA LYS A 45 4.47 -6.01 -8.54
C LYS A 45 3.97 -4.68 -8.04
N ASP A 46 2.79 -4.67 -7.44
CA ASP A 46 2.32 -3.50 -6.74
C ASP A 46 2.79 -3.56 -5.30
N PHE A 47 3.53 -2.55 -4.87
CA PHE A 47 4.05 -2.48 -3.52
C PHE A 47 2.98 -1.97 -2.57
N VAL A 48 2.90 -2.58 -1.39
CA VAL A 48 2.06 -2.14 -0.28
C VAL A 48 2.96 -1.87 0.91
N SER A 49 2.76 -0.73 1.56
CA SER A 49 3.36 -0.39 2.84
C SER A 49 2.28 -0.09 3.85
N VAL A 50 2.43 -0.62 5.06
CA VAL A 50 1.54 -0.33 6.20
C VAL A 50 2.38 0.19 7.35
N GLU A 51 1.92 1.27 7.95
CA GLU A 51 2.49 1.88 9.13
C GLU A 51 1.56 1.62 10.33
N VAL A 52 2.15 1.17 11.44
CA VAL A 52 1.47 1.07 12.75
C VAL A 52 2.26 1.88 13.76
N ASN A 53 1.65 2.94 14.30
CA ASN A 53 2.28 3.75 15.33
C ASN A 53 2.05 3.19 16.76
N SER A 54 2.73 3.77 17.74
CA SER A 54 2.67 3.38 19.16
C SER A 54 1.28 3.48 19.79
N ARG A 55 0.38 4.28 19.19
CA ARG A 55 -1.03 4.37 19.61
C ARG A 55 -1.88 3.24 19.03
N GLY A 56 -1.36 2.51 18.05
CA GLY A 56 -2.05 1.47 17.29
C GLY A 56 -2.84 2.03 16.10
N GLN A 57 -2.55 3.26 15.67
CA GLN A 57 -3.16 3.83 14.47
C GLN A 57 -2.47 3.25 13.24
N VAL A 58 -3.26 3.02 12.20
CA VAL A 58 -2.84 2.38 10.95
C VAL A 58 -2.87 3.41 9.85
N GLN A 59 -1.81 3.44 9.04
CA GLN A 59 -1.81 4.11 7.74
C GLN A 59 -1.27 3.14 6.70
N TYR A 60 -1.60 3.36 5.43
CA TYR A 60 -1.04 2.56 4.35
C TYR A 60 -0.75 3.41 3.13
N THR A 61 0.09 2.89 2.25
CA THR A 61 0.32 3.43 0.92
C THR A 61 0.53 2.26 -0.01
N THR A 62 0.01 2.35 -1.22
CA THR A 62 0.18 1.30 -2.23
C THR A 62 0.49 1.91 -3.58
N SER A 63 1.28 1.21 -4.39
CA SER A 63 1.46 1.54 -5.81
C SER A 63 0.37 0.93 -6.70
N SER A 64 -0.57 0.16 -6.13
CA SER A 64 -1.65 -0.48 -6.88
C SER A 64 -2.77 0.50 -7.15
N ALA A 65 -2.99 0.88 -8.42
CA ALA A 65 -4.20 1.58 -8.80
C ALA A 65 -5.44 0.67 -8.64
N GLU A 66 -5.31 -0.60 -9.03
CA GLU A 66 -6.39 -1.62 -9.01
C GLU A 66 -6.88 -1.93 -7.60
N TYR A 67 -5.96 -2.14 -6.65
CA TYR A 67 -6.30 -2.57 -5.29
C TYR A 67 -6.37 -1.42 -4.26
N SER A 68 -6.04 -0.17 -4.65
CA SER A 68 -5.99 0.95 -3.68
C SER A 68 -7.31 1.20 -2.95
N GLU A 69 -8.43 1.13 -3.68
CA GLU A 69 -9.78 1.32 -3.12
C GLU A 69 -10.20 0.14 -2.25
N GLU A 70 -10.01 -1.10 -2.73
CA GLU A 70 -10.32 -2.32 -1.97
C GLU A 70 -9.56 -2.35 -0.63
N ILE A 71 -8.27 -2.01 -0.61
CA ILE A 71 -7.50 -1.93 0.63
C ILE A 71 -8.10 -0.88 1.58
N ALA A 72 -8.51 0.29 1.08
CA ALA A 72 -9.14 1.34 1.88
C ALA A 72 -10.44 0.84 2.53
N GLU A 73 -11.27 0.16 1.74
CA GLU A 73 -12.56 -0.37 2.17
C GLU A 73 -12.40 -1.47 3.22
N ILE A 74 -11.46 -2.40 3.02
CA ILE A 74 -11.15 -3.44 4.01
C ILE A 74 -10.73 -2.81 5.33
N TYR A 75 -9.76 -1.88 5.30
CA TYR A 75 -9.30 -1.21 6.51
C TYR A 75 -10.37 -0.33 7.16
N ALA A 76 -11.26 0.28 6.39
CA ALA A 76 -12.42 0.97 6.94
C ALA A 76 -13.41 0.00 7.60
N ALA A 77 -13.63 -1.19 7.04
CA ALA A 77 -14.50 -2.22 7.60
C ALA A 77 -13.98 -2.76 8.94
N TYR A 78 -12.65 -2.88 9.10
CA TYR A 78 -12.00 -3.24 10.36
C TYR A 78 -11.82 -2.06 11.33
N GLY A 79 -12.32 -0.87 10.99
CA GLY A 79 -12.21 0.33 11.83
C GLY A 79 -10.79 0.87 11.97
N ARG A 80 -9.90 0.56 11.02
CA ARG A 80 -8.52 1.06 10.96
C ARG A 80 -8.47 2.47 10.39
N LEU A 81 -9.35 2.75 9.42
CA LEU A 81 -9.44 4.02 8.69
C LEU A 81 -10.88 4.55 8.68
N PRO A 82 -11.09 5.87 8.49
CA PRO A 82 -12.40 6.41 8.16
C PRO A 82 -12.92 5.87 6.82
N ARG A 83 -14.23 5.71 6.70
CA ARG A 83 -14.85 5.38 5.40
C ARG A 83 -14.61 6.51 4.39
N GLY A 84 -14.35 6.14 3.13
CA GLY A 84 -14.07 7.10 2.05
C GLY A 84 -12.70 7.78 2.16
N SER A 85 -11.75 7.21 2.91
CA SER A 85 -10.37 7.70 3.01
C SER A 85 -9.44 7.22 1.89
N HIS A 86 -10.02 6.64 0.83
CA HIS A 86 -9.26 6.23 -0.35
C HIS A 86 -8.65 7.45 -1.03
N GLU A 87 -7.38 7.32 -1.41
CA GLU A 87 -6.66 8.27 -2.24
C GLU A 87 -6.22 7.55 -3.52
N SER A 88 -6.47 8.18 -4.67
CA SER A 88 -6.14 7.58 -5.97
C SER A 88 -4.63 7.47 -6.18
N CYS A 89 -4.14 6.27 -6.48
CA CYS A 89 -2.76 6.05 -6.90
C CYS A 89 -2.57 6.49 -8.36
N GLN A 90 -1.68 7.45 -8.61
CA GLN A 90 -1.45 8.05 -9.92
C GLN A 90 -0.08 7.65 -10.49
N ARG A 91 0.02 7.54 -11.82
CA ARG A 91 1.31 7.31 -12.48
C ARG A 91 2.09 8.62 -12.59
N VAL A 92 3.40 8.53 -12.34
CA VAL A 92 4.32 9.67 -12.48
C VAL A 92 4.29 10.26 -13.90
N GLU A 93 4.19 9.41 -14.92
CA GLU A 93 4.22 9.82 -16.34
C GLU A 93 2.96 10.57 -16.80
N ASP A 94 1.86 10.43 -16.07
CA ASP A 94 0.59 11.09 -16.38
C ASP A 94 0.50 12.49 -15.75
N ASN A 95 1.47 12.87 -14.90
CA ASN A 95 1.47 14.15 -14.21
C ASN A 95 2.45 15.16 -14.84
N GLU A 96 1.90 16.22 -15.42
CA GLU A 96 2.63 17.31 -16.09
C GLU A 96 3.72 17.95 -15.22
N LEU A 97 3.48 18.08 -13.92
CA LEU A 97 4.43 18.69 -12.97
C LEU A 97 5.63 17.77 -12.69
N LEU A 98 5.51 16.47 -12.98
CA LEU A 98 6.54 15.47 -12.71
C LEU A 98 7.37 15.08 -13.94
N LYS A 99 7.17 15.77 -15.07
CA LYS A 99 7.89 15.50 -16.35
C LYS A 99 9.42 15.58 -16.27
N GLY A 100 9.97 16.21 -15.24
CA GLY A 100 11.42 16.29 -15.01
C GLY A 100 12.05 14.97 -14.52
N ILE A 101 11.26 14.01 -14.04
CA ILE A 101 11.76 12.71 -13.56
C ILE A 101 12.26 11.90 -14.76
N ARG A 102 13.56 11.57 -14.75
CA ARG A 102 14.22 10.88 -15.87
C ARG A 102 14.11 9.36 -15.81
N HIS A 103 13.97 8.81 -14.62
CA HIS A 103 14.00 7.37 -14.37
C HIS A 103 12.64 6.92 -13.80
N PHE A 104 11.72 6.57 -14.70
CA PHE A 104 10.44 5.99 -14.35
C PHE A 104 10.10 4.85 -15.31
N ILE A 105 9.24 3.94 -14.86
CA ILE A 105 8.79 2.82 -15.67
C ILE A 105 7.65 3.28 -16.56
N LYS A 106 7.86 3.19 -17.87
CA LYS A 106 6.81 3.34 -18.88
C LYS A 106 6.17 1.97 -19.08
N ILE A 107 4.98 1.76 -18.53
CA ILE A 107 4.21 0.56 -18.86
C ILE A 107 3.50 0.87 -20.18
N ARG A 108 4.22 0.69 -21.28
CA ARG A 108 3.64 0.74 -22.62
C ARG A 108 2.83 -0.54 -22.81
N ASP A 109 1.52 -0.46 -22.56
CA ASP A 109 0.49 -1.34 -23.14
C ASP A 109 -0.92 -0.78 -22.86
N ARG A 110 -1.16 0.48 -23.25
CA ARG A 110 -2.49 0.81 -23.78
C ARG A 110 -2.43 0.55 -25.29
N GLN A 111 -2.44 -0.72 -25.69
CA GLN A 111 -2.91 -1.01 -27.03
C GLN A 111 -4.33 -0.47 -27.12
N GLN A 112 -4.53 0.36 -28.13
CA GLN A 112 -5.81 0.94 -28.52
C GLN A 112 -6.89 -0.15 -28.51
N SER A 113 -7.89 0.02 -27.65
CA SER A 113 -9.22 -0.59 -27.83
C SER A 113 -10.17 0.49 -28.31
#